data_AF-A0A2R5FW21-F1
#
_entry.id   AF-A0A2R5FW21-F1
#
_cell.length_a   1.000
_cell.length_b   1.000
_cell.length_c   1.000
_cell.angle_alpha   90.00
_cell.angle_beta   90.00
_cell.angle_gamma   90.00
#
_symmetry.space_group_name_H-M   'P 1'
#
loop_
_entity.id
_entity.type
_entity.pdbx_description
1 polymer ?
#
loop_
_entity_poly.entity_id
_entity_poly.type
_entity_poly.pdbx_seq_one_letter_code
_entity_poly.pdbx_strand_id
1 'polypeptide(L)'
;MRNQIAAAQRIGVKAETINSSNTDKWPLIAQQLIAGEVDILLISPERLGNEDFREKILLPVSQRIGLFVVDEAHCISDWGHDFRPDYRRIVRILQALPQNIPVLATTATANNRVVNDIIAQLGSNLRVSRGNLTRESLHLQNISIPSPAARR
;
A
#
# COMPACT_ATOMS: atom_id res chain seq x y z
N MET A 1 -2.88 -10.31 -1.27
CA MET A 1 -3.88 -10.31 -0.19
C MET A 1 -4.15 -11.70 0.43
N ARG A 2 -4.60 -12.73 -0.30
CA ARG A 2 -4.89 -14.07 0.31
C ARG A 2 -3.74 -14.67 1.13
N ASN A 3 -2.51 -14.59 0.61
CA ASN A 3 -1.32 -15.09 1.32
C ASN A 3 -1.00 -14.27 2.59
N GLN A 4 -1.37 -12.98 2.63
CA GLN A 4 -1.16 -12.11 3.79
C GLN A 4 -2.14 -12.44 4.92
N ILE A 5 -3.42 -12.72 4.62
CA ILE A 5 -4.37 -13.22 5.64
C ILE A 5 -3.87 -14.52 6.25
N ALA A 6 -3.48 -15.48 5.41
CA ALA A 6 -2.99 -16.77 5.89
C ALA A 6 -1.71 -16.64 6.72
N ALA A 7 -0.88 -15.61 6.46
CA ALA A 7 0.28 -15.29 7.28
C ALA A 7 -0.11 -14.68 8.63
N ALA A 8 -1.03 -13.72 8.64
CA ALA A 8 -1.54 -13.09 9.87
C ALA A 8 -2.21 -14.12 10.80
N GLN A 9 -3.04 -15.01 10.24
CA GLN A 9 -3.69 -16.07 11.01
C GLN A 9 -2.68 -17.03 11.66
N ARG A 10 -1.57 -17.35 10.97
CA ARG A 10 -0.51 -18.21 11.52
C ARG A 10 0.20 -17.60 12.74
N ILE A 11 0.19 -16.28 12.87
CA ILE A 11 0.78 -15.56 14.02
C ILE A 11 -0.29 -15.12 15.04
N GLY A 12 -1.52 -15.61 14.92
CA GLY A 12 -2.61 -15.33 15.86
C GLY A 12 -3.25 -13.94 15.71
N VAL A 13 -3.03 -13.26 14.59
CA VAL A 13 -3.58 -11.93 14.31
C VAL A 13 -4.88 -12.05 13.52
N LYS A 14 -5.95 -11.38 13.96
CA LYS A 14 -7.23 -11.36 13.25
C LYS A 14 -7.17 -10.34 12.11
N ALA A 15 -6.97 -10.86 10.90
CA ALA A 15 -6.90 -10.06 9.69
C ALA A 15 -8.14 -10.27 8.81
N GLU A 16 -8.73 -9.16 8.35
CA GLU A 16 -9.83 -9.14 7.39
C GLU A 16 -9.42 -8.46 6.08
N THR A 17 -10.16 -8.75 5.00
CA THR A 17 -9.96 -8.07 3.71
C THR A 17 -11.22 -7.41 3.19
N ILE A 18 -11.10 -6.27 2.53
CA ILE A 18 -12.15 -5.64 1.74
C ILE A 18 -11.66 -5.47 0.30
N ASN A 19 -12.29 -6.18 -0.63
CA ASN A 19 -12.00 -6.09 -2.07
C ASN A 19 -13.24 -6.47 -2.90
N SER A 20 -13.15 -6.38 -4.21
CA SER A 20 -14.26 -6.67 -5.13
C SER A 20 -14.74 -8.13 -5.11
N SER A 21 -13.98 -9.07 -4.56
CA SER A 21 -14.30 -10.51 -4.56
C SER A 21 -15.05 -10.99 -3.32
N ASN A 22 -15.32 -10.13 -2.33
CA ASN A 22 -15.94 -10.52 -1.05
C ASN A 22 -16.98 -9.52 -0.52
N THR A 23 -17.69 -8.86 -1.42
CA THR A 23 -18.68 -7.80 -1.11
C THR A 23 -19.81 -8.27 -0.19
N ASP A 24 -20.16 -9.55 -0.26
CA ASP A 24 -21.14 -10.22 0.60
C ASP A 24 -20.74 -10.18 2.09
N LYS A 25 -19.45 -10.15 2.40
CA LYS A 25 -18.93 -10.16 3.78
C LYS A 25 -18.73 -8.77 4.39
N TRP A 26 -18.82 -7.71 3.59
CA TRP A 26 -18.49 -6.37 4.05
C TRP A 26 -19.32 -5.87 5.23
N PRO A 27 -20.65 -6.12 5.31
CA PRO A 27 -21.43 -5.69 6.47
C PRO A 27 -20.93 -6.31 7.78
N LEU A 28 -20.55 -7.59 7.74
CA LEU A 28 -19.99 -8.29 8.91
C LEU A 28 -18.62 -7.73 9.29
N ILE A 29 -17.73 -7.54 8.32
CA ILE A 29 -16.40 -6.97 8.55
C ILE A 29 -16.50 -5.55 9.13
N ALA A 30 -17.44 -4.74 8.62
CA ALA A 30 -17.70 -3.40 9.13
C ALA A 30 -18.11 -3.43 10.62
N GLN A 31 -19.02 -4.33 10.99
CA GLN A 31 -19.45 -4.51 12.37
C GLN A 31 -18.26 -4.90 13.28
N GLN A 32 -17.41 -5.83 12.84
CA GLN A 32 -16.25 -6.28 13.60
C GLN A 32 -15.19 -5.17 13.75
N LEU A 33 -14.97 -4.35 12.71
CA LEU A 33 -14.08 -3.18 12.77
C LEU A 33 -14.60 -2.15 13.78
N ILE A 34 -15.90 -1.86 13.75
CA ILE A 34 -16.53 -0.92 14.70
C ILE A 34 -16.44 -1.49 16.13
N ALA A 35 -16.68 -2.78 16.32
CA ALA A 35 -16.54 -3.45 17.60
C ALA A 35 -15.07 -3.53 18.10
N GLY A 36 -14.08 -3.25 17.25
CA GLY A 36 -12.67 -3.30 17.62
C GLY A 36 -12.12 -4.72 17.69
N GLU A 37 -12.72 -5.65 16.96
CA GLU A 37 -12.33 -7.06 16.98
C GLU A 37 -11.28 -7.40 15.92
N VAL A 38 -10.98 -6.51 14.98
CA VAL A 38 -10.06 -6.74 13.85
C VAL A 38 -8.75 -6.02 14.10
N ASP A 39 -7.64 -6.77 14.06
CA ASP A 39 -6.29 -6.23 14.26
C ASP A 39 -5.74 -5.60 12.98
N ILE A 40 -6.00 -6.23 11.82
CA ILE A 40 -5.50 -5.77 10.52
C ILE A 40 -6.62 -5.79 9.48
N LEU A 41 -6.85 -4.65 8.83
CA LEU A 41 -7.69 -4.56 7.64
C LEU A 41 -6.81 -4.38 6.39
N LEU A 42 -6.88 -5.34 5.48
CA LEU A 42 -6.29 -5.25 4.16
C LEU A 42 -7.35 -4.78 3.15
N ILE A 43 -7.21 -3.56 2.65
CA ILE A 43 -8.17 -2.96 1.71
C ILE A 43 -7.47 -2.57 0.41
N SER A 44 -8.15 -2.78 -0.72
CA SER A 44 -7.63 -2.32 -2.00
C SER A 44 -7.84 -0.81 -2.20
N PRO A 45 -6.96 -0.10 -2.94
CA PRO A 45 -7.02 1.35 -3.10
C PRO A 45 -8.37 1.86 -3.62
N GLU A 46 -8.96 1.14 -4.58
CA GLU A 46 -10.25 1.49 -5.18
C GLU A 46 -11.41 1.39 -4.17
N ARG A 47 -11.32 0.48 -3.18
CA ARG A 47 -12.34 0.35 -2.13
C ARG A 47 -12.12 1.32 -1.00
N LEU A 48 -10.87 1.61 -0.65
CA LEU A 48 -10.53 2.64 0.31
C LEU A 48 -11.04 4.02 -0.15
N GLY A 49 -10.98 4.29 -1.47
CA GLY A 49 -11.52 5.50 -2.08
C GLY A 49 -13.04 5.62 -2.13
N ASN A 50 -13.78 4.56 -1.76
CA ASN A 50 -15.23 4.59 -1.77
C ASN A 50 -15.78 5.46 -0.61
N GLU A 51 -16.72 6.34 -0.93
CA GLU A 51 -17.29 7.29 0.03
C GLU A 51 -18.07 6.60 1.16
N ASP A 52 -18.89 5.60 0.84
CA ASP A 52 -19.60 4.81 1.86
C ASP A 52 -18.64 4.13 2.83
N PHE A 53 -17.54 3.54 2.34
CA PHE A 53 -16.53 2.93 3.21
C PHE A 53 -15.89 3.98 4.12
N ARG A 54 -15.55 5.14 3.57
CA ARG A 54 -14.92 6.22 4.33
C ARG A 54 -15.82 6.73 5.44
N GLU A 55 -17.08 7.01 5.15
CA GLU A 55 -18.01 7.60 6.10
C GLU A 55 -18.51 6.60 7.15
N LYS A 56 -18.86 5.39 6.73
CA LYS A 56 -19.51 4.39 7.61
C LYS A 56 -18.54 3.53 8.40
N ILE A 57 -17.28 3.45 7.97
CA ILE A 57 -16.29 2.55 8.57
C ILE A 57 -15.03 3.32 8.95
N LEU A 58 -14.33 3.91 7.98
CA LEU A 58 -13.01 4.48 8.22
C LEU A 58 -13.02 5.62 9.23
N LEU A 59 -13.93 6.60 9.08
CA LEU A 59 -14.05 7.73 10.01
C LEU A 59 -14.45 7.27 11.42
N PRO A 60 -15.49 6.42 11.62
CA PRO A 60 -15.85 5.87 12.93
C PRO A 60 -14.71 5.15 13.65
N VAL A 61 -13.82 4.46 12.92
CA VAL A 61 -12.70 3.73 13.55
C VAL A 61 -11.40 4.53 13.58
N SER A 62 -11.34 5.71 12.95
CA SER A 62 -10.11 6.47 12.72
C SER A 62 -9.29 6.74 13.98
N GLN A 63 -9.94 7.06 15.09
CA GLN A 63 -9.29 7.33 16.39
C GLN A 63 -8.58 6.11 16.99
N ARG A 64 -8.90 4.89 16.51
CA ARG A 64 -8.29 3.63 16.97
C ARG A 64 -7.27 3.07 15.99
N ILE A 65 -7.05 3.73 14.85
CA ILE A 65 -6.06 3.28 13.87
C ILE A 65 -4.66 3.54 14.44
N GLY A 66 -3.96 2.47 14.82
CA GLY A 66 -2.59 2.56 15.34
C GLY A 66 -1.53 2.78 14.26
N LEU A 67 -1.78 2.35 13.02
CA LEU A 67 -0.87 2.49 11.89
C LEU A 67 -1.63 2.40 10.56
N PHE A 68 -1.33 3.31 9.64
CA PHE A 68 -1.79 3.25 8.26
C PHE A 68 -0.64 2.83 7.35
N VAL A 69 -0.79 1.72 6.62
CA VAL A 69 0.26 1.21 5.73
C VAL A 69 -0.17 1.37 4.27
N VAL A 70 0.67 2.04 3.48
CA VAL A 70 0.59 2.08 2.02
C VAL A 70 1.64 1.13 1.46
N ASP A 71 1.20 -0.05 1.05
CA ASP A 71 2.06 -0.98 0.33
C ASP A 71 2.17 -0.61 -1.15
N GLU A 72 3.26 -0.99 -1.82
CA GLU A 72 3.58 -0.57 -3.19
C GLU A 72 3.44 0.94 -3.43
N ALA A 73 3.95 1.74 -2.50
CA ALA A 73 3.83 3.21 -2.52
C ALA A 73 4.40 3.87 -3.78
N HIS A 74 5.20 3.16 -4.59
CA HIS A 74 5.63 3.64 -5.89
C HIS A 74 4.46 3.93 -6.85
N CYS A 75 3.31 3.29 -6.67
CA CYS A 75 2.09 3.52 -7.46
C CYS A 75 1.47 4.91 -7.25
N ILE A 76 1.83 5.62 -6.18
CA ILE A 76 1.43 7.02 -5.92
C ILE A 76 2.07 7.98 -6.93
N SER A 77 3.29 7.67 -7.36
CA SER A 77 4.08 8.55 -8.20
C SER A 77 3.76 8.37 -9.68
N ASP A 78 3.55 9.47 -10.39
CA ASP A 78 3.38 9.47 -11.85
C ASP A 78 4.67 9.03 -12.58
N TRP A 79 5.81 9.08 -11.88
CA TRP A 79 7.11 8.61 -12.35
C TRP A 79 7.39 7.15 -11.97
N GLY A 80 6.45 6.51 -11.27
CA GLY A 80 6.48 5.09 -10.98
C GLY A 80 6.26 4.27 -12.24
N HIS A 81 6.76 3.03 -12.24
CA HIS A 81 6.58 2.11 -13.37
C HIS A 81 5.14 1.57 -13.48
N ASP A 82 4.35 1.64 -12.39
CA ASP A 82 2.94 1.22 -12.33
C ASP A 82 2.09 2.30 -11.62
N PHE A 83 2.05 3.52 -12.18
CA PHE A 83 1.20 4.59 -11.64
C PHE A 83 -0.28 4.18 -11.65
N ARG A 84 -0.98 4.42 -10.54
CA ARG A 84 -2.42 4.12 -10.39
C ARG A 84 -3.17 5.31 -9.80
N PRO A 85 -4.18 5.86 -10.50
CA PRO A 85 -4.98 6.98 -9.99
C PRO A 85 -5.61 6.74 -8.61
N ASP A 86 -6.00 5.50 -8.29
CA ASP A 86 -6.59 5.16 -6.99
C ASP A 86 -5.59 5.31 -5.83
N TYR A 87 -4.29 5.09 -6.06
CA TYR A 87 -3.26 5.35 -5.05
C TYR A 87 -3.12 6.83 -4.73
N ARG A 88 -3.31 7.71 -5.72
CA ARG A 88 -3.30 9.17 -5.50
C ARG A 88 -4.46 9.62 -4.61
N ARG A 89 -5.58 8.89 -4.60
CA ARG A 89 -6.72 9.18 -3.70
C ARG A 89 -6.38 8.90 -2.24
N ILE A 90 -5.47 7.97 -1.97
CA ILE A 90 -5.01 7.65 -0.60
C ILE A 90 -4.47 8.90 0.08
N VAL A 91 -3.72 9.73 -0.63
CA VAL A 91 -3.18 11.00 -0.12
C VAL A 91 -4.29 11.90 0.43
N ARG A 92 -5.40 12.04 -0.31
CA ARG A 92 -6.56 12.84 0.12
C ARG A 92 -7.26 12.25 1.33
N ILE A 93 -7.28 10.92 1.43
CA ILE A 93 -7.89 10.21 2.56
C ILE A 93 -7.04 10.43 3.81
N LEU A 94 -5.72 10.30 3.70
CA LEU A 94 -4.79 10.57 4.80
C LEU A 94 -4.93 12.01 5.33
N GLN A 95 -5.12 12.98 4.44
CA GLN A 95 -5.37 14.38 4.84
C GLN A 95 -6.69 14.58 5.61
N ALA A 96 -7.68 13.71 5.39
CA ALA A 96 -8.97 13.75 6.09
C ALA A 96 -8.97 12.93 7.39
N LEU A 97 -7.93 12.13 7.63
CA LEU A 97 -7.77 11.34 8.85
C LEU A 97 -7.10 12.17 9.96
N PRO A 98 -7.28 11.78 11.24
CA PRO A 98 -6.55 12.37 12.35
C PRO A 98 -5.03 12.40 12.11
N GLN A 99 -4.42 13.58 12.31
CA GLN A 99 -2.99 13.81 12.02
C GLN A 99 -2.03 12.98 12.88
N ASN A 100 -2.53 12.42 13.99
CA ASN A 100 -1.74 11.58 14.89
C ASN A 100 -1.59 10.13 14.41
N ILE A 101 -2.26 9.73 13.32
CA ILE A 101 -2.14 8.37 12.79
C ILE A 101 -0.77 8.22 12.08
N PRO A 102 0.10 7.32 12.55
CA PRO A 102 1.36 7.06 11.88
C PRO A 102 1.12 6.47 10.47
N VAL A 103 1.91 6.90 9.50
CA VAL A 103 1.86 6.39 8.12
C VAL A 103 3.17 5.71 7.76
N LEU A 104 3.08 4.49 7.23
CA LEU A 104 4.21 3.73 6.70
C LEU A 104 3.97 3.48 5.21
N ALA A 105 4.92 3.88 4.37
CA ALA A 105 4.92 3.62 2.94
C ALA A 105 6.01 2.61 2.58
N THR A 106 5.65 1.48 1.98
CA THR A 106 6.60 0.42 1.58
C THR A 106 6.63 0.27 0.07
N THR A 107 7.81 0.01 -0.49
CA THR A 107 7.99 -0.33 -1.90
C THR A 107 9.32 -1.03 -2.11
N ALA A 108 9.36 -2.00 -3.01
CA ALA A 108 10.61 -2.67 -3.41
C ALA A 108 11.40 -1.85 -4.44
N THR A 109 10.71 -1.06 -5.27
CA THR A 109 11.30 -0.36 -6.42
C THR A 109 10.94 1.11 -6.41
N ALA A 110 11.91 1.98 -6.11
CA ALA A 110 11.74 3.43 -6.20
C ALA A 110 13.08 4.11 -6.46
N ASN A 111 13.21 4.78 -7.60
CA ASN A 111 14.33 5.68 -7.88
C ASN A 111 14.16 7.00 -7.08
N ASN A 112 15.15 7.89 -7.12
CA ASN A 112 15.10 9.14 -6.35
C ASN A 112 13.93 10.06 -6.76
N ARG A 113 13.49 10.02 -8.02
CA ARG A 113 12.33 10.82 -8.47
C ARG A 113 11.03 10.33 -7.84
N VAL A 114 10.82 9.01 -7.86
CA VAL A 114 9.66 8.36 -7.22
C VAL A 114 9.66 8.64 -5.71
N VAL A 115 10.81 8.52 -5.04
CA VAL A 115 10.92 8.82 -3.60
C VAL A 115 10.55 10.28 -3.32
N ASN A 116 11.10 11.23 -4.07
CA ASN A 116 10.81 12.65 -3.88
C ASN A 116 9.33 12.98 -4.12
N ASP A 117 8.70 12.36 -5.11
CA ASP A 117 7.28 12.52 -5.38
C ASP A 117 6.41 11.94 -4.25
N ILE A 118 6.75 10.75 -3.74
CA ILE A 118 6.06 10.17 -2.58
C ILE A 118 6.18 11.10 -1.35
N ILE A 119 7.36 11.66 -1.08
CA ILE A 119 7.55 12.64 0.03
C ILE A 119 6.69 13.88 -0.21
N ALA A 120 6.67 14.42 -1.43
CA ALA A 120 5.86 15.59 -1.76
C ALA A 120 4.36 15.33 -1.57
N GLN A 121 3.90 14.10 -1.84
CA GLN A 121 2.49 13.73 -1.73
C GLN A 121 2.08 13.33 -0.29
N LEU A 122 2.87 12.52 0.40
CA LEU A 122 2.55 12.02 1.75
C LEU A 122 2.95 13.00 2.87
N GLY A 123 3.86 13.93 2.60
CA GLY A 123 4.29 14.98 3.53
C GLY A 123 5.80 15.01 3.77
N SER A 124 6.31 16.21 4.04
CA SER A 124 7.75 16.48 4.22
C SER A 124 8.38 15.85 5.45
N ASN A 125 7.59 15.39 6.42
CA ASN A 125 8.07 14.73 7.64
C ASN A 125 8.38 13.23 7.45
N LEU A 126 8.24 12.70 6.22
CA LEU A 126 8.50 11.30 5.92
C LEU A 126 9.99 10.96 6.07
N ARG A 127 10.33 10.05 6.99
CA ARG A 127 11.69 9.53 7.11
C ARG A 127 11.91 8.40 6.11
N VAL A 128 12.81 8.61 5.15
CA VAL A 128 13.18 7.57 4.17
C VAL A 128 14.18 6.59 4.78
N SER A 129 13.86 5.30 4.69
CA SER A 129 14.80 4.20 4.99
C SER A 129 15.00 3.36 3.74
N ARG A 130 16.25 3.20 3.29
CA ARG A 130 16.60 2.42 2.10
C ARG A 130 17.73 1.46 2.44
N GLY A 131 17.47 0.17 2.29
CA GLY A 131 18.48 -0.88 2.41
C GLY A 131 19.38 -0.97 1.17
N ASN A 132 20.42 -1.81 1.27
CA ASN A 132 21.26 -2.12 0.11
C ASN A 132 20.44 -2.82 -0.99
N LEU A 133 20.63 -2.37 -2.23
CA LEU A 133 19.92 -2.90 -3.40
C LEU A 133 20.74 -3.98 -4.13
N THR A 134 22.03 -4.12 -3.81
CA THR A 134 22.87 -5.14 -4.46
C THR A 134 22.47 -6.52 -3.99
N ARG A 135 22.31 -7.45 -4.93
CA ARG A 135 22.09 -8.87 -4.66
C ARG A 135 23.32 -9.62 -5.13
N GLU A 136 24.15 -10.08 -4.20
CA GLU A 136 25.39 -10.81 -4.51
C GLU A 136 25.14 -12.06 -5.36
N SER A 137 23.97 -12.67 -5.20
CA SER A 137 23.55 -13.83 -5.99
C SER A 137 23.15 -13.50 -7.44
N LEU A 138 23.14 -12.23 -7.86
CA LEU A 138 22.75 -11.81 -9.21
C LEU A 138 23.96 -11.24 -9.96
N HIS A 139 24.37 -11.93 -11.02
CA HIS A 139 25.37 -11.44 -11.96
C HIS A 139 24.68 -10.85 -13.20
N LEU A 140 24.93 -9.58 -13.46
CA LEU A 140 24.43 -8.88 -14.65
C LEU A 140 25.55 -8.79 -15.68
N GLN A 141 25.29 -9.23 -16.90
CA GLN A 141 26.23 -9.11 -18.03
C GLN A 141 25.53 -8.42 -19.20
N ASN A 142 26.25 -7.54 -19.90
CA ASN A 142 25.81 -6.96 -21.15
C ASN A 142 26.70 -7.49 -22.28
N ILE A 143 26.10 -8.01 -23.34
CA ILE A 143 26.82 -8.52 -24.52
C ILE A 143 26.51 -7.58 -25.68
N SER A 144 27.55 -7.00 -26.27
CA SER A 144 27.40 -6.22 -27.49
C SER A 144 27.16 -7.17 -28.67
N ILE A 145 26.03 -6.99 -29.36
CA ILE A 145 25.71 -7.78 -30.55
C ILE A 145 25.95 -6.87 -31.78
N PRO A 146 26.93 -7.18 -32.63
CA PRO A 146 27.41 -6.26 -33.68
C PRO A 146 26.41 -6.05 -34.82
N SER A 147 25.44 -6.94 -35.00
CA SER A 147 24.32 -6.75 -35.95
C SER A 147 23.06 -7.49 -35.50
N PRO A 148 21.84 -7.04 -35.88
CA PRO A 148 20.61 -7.78 -35.61
C PRO A 148 20.61 -9.22 -36.16
N ALA A 149 21.35 -9.49 -37.24
CA ALA A 149 21.50 -10.82 -37.82
C ALA A 149 22.26 -11.80 -36.90
N ALA A 150 23.14 -11.29 -36.03
CA ALA A 150 23.90 -12.07 -35.05
C ALA A 150 23.10 -12.40 -33.77
N ARG A 151 21.79 -12.07 -33.71
CA ARG A 151 20.89 -12.42 -32.59
C ARG A 151 20.23 -13.81 -32.72
N ARG A 152 20.46 -14.52 -33.83
CA ARG A 152 19.88 -15.84 -34.09
C ARG A 152 20.75 -16.96 -33.56
#